data_AF-A0A832MV40-F1
#
_entry.id   AF-A0A832MV40-F1
#
_cell.length_a   1.000
_cell.length_b   1.000
_cell.length_c   1.000
_cell.angle_alpha   90.00
_cell.angle_beta   90.00
_cell.angle_gamma   90.00
#
_symmetry.space_group_name_H-M   'P 1'
#
loop_
_entity.id
_entity.type
_entity.pdbx_description
1 polymer ?
#
loop_
_entity_poly.entity_id
_entity_poly.type
_entity_poly.pdbx_seq_one_letter_code
_entity_poly.pdbx_strand_id
1 'polypeptide(L)'
;MEYNTADLKQLNYGRNISRDLGGPKLNYALYGIIDRNKPVTSYYLVPSKSFTLNFTFKDIFTKKVILSLLKLTSLLGGFGAKTTNGFGGFEIVGPREEIVFVKKLPKDVNLEKRIDETLAEVEQALRDFVKHKKIANNTPLQNVLILLDEPKKELLDFPNLCVDAFVVVNTEITANSIPDVFVKLFDISKNSQGLPVGWYKALKYYLRKGTKDGSDCVKELKTVLLKPKMLKTKRLEIPPALLGLPLQYYFPETGITAKFEPYIDNSDSGNNVGRKQSSIRFTVLKNDNNQYIVYGILLKSNISAVLSDQYYKLRFTAKKRENTLIDKESAYVTSDWNELVQAIQDFKKMYFSSGGDNNASN
;
A
#
# COMPACT_ATOMS: atom_id res chain seq x y z
N MET A 1 7.30 4.31 -24.02
CA MET A 1 6.99 5.42 -23.11
C MET A 1 7.93 6.54 -23.47
N GLU A 2 7.39 7.69 -23.84
CA GLU A 2 8.16 8.86 -24.26
C GLU A 2 7.91 9.98 -23.25
N TYR A 3 8.96 10.63 -22.77
CA TYR A 3 8.88 11.77 -21.87
C TYR A 3 10.04 12.72 -22.13
N ASN A 4 9.84 14.00 -21.80
CA ASN A 4 10.89 15.00 -21.90
C ASN A 4 11.90 14.78 -20.76
N THR A 5 13.18 14.53 -21.09
CA THR A 5 14.23 14.33 -20.08
C THR A 5 14.46 15.55 -19.20
N ALA A 6 14.12 16.76 -19.67
CA ALA A 6 14.15 17.98 -18.86
C ALA A 6 13.12 17.98 -17.72
N ASP A 7 12.11 17.12 -17.78
CA ASP A 7 11.11 16.96 -16.73
C ASP A 7 11.54 15.98 -15.62
N LEU A 8 12.70 15.32 -15.79
CA LEU A 8 13.29 14.48 -14.75
C LEU A 8 14.08 15.33 -13.75
N LYS A 9 13.83 15.08 -12.47
CA LYS A 9 14.68 15.58 -11.38
C LYS A 9 15.43 14.44 -10.71
N GLN A 10 16.65 14.74 -10.30
CA GLN A 10 17.47 13.83 -9.52
C GLN A 10 16.92 13.72 -8.09
N LEU A 11 16.81 12.50 -7.59
CA LEU A 11 16.48 12.20 -6.22
C LEU A 11 17.77 12.13 -5.39
N ASN A 12 18.08 13.23 -4.69
CA ASN A 12 19.26 13.31 -3.83
C ASN A 12 18.98 12.78 -2.43
N TYR A 13 19.99 12.16 -1.80
CA TYR A 13 19.92 11.71 -0.41
C TYR A 13 19.95 12.89 0.57
N GLY A 14 19.26 12.74 1.72
CA GLY A 14 19.43 13.62 2.88
C GLY A 14 18.56 14.89 2.87
N ARG A 15 19.14 16.03 3.30
CA ARG A 15 18.43 17.33 3.36
C ARG A 15 18.02 17.87 1.98
N ASN A 16 18.47 17.22 0.91
CA ASN A 16 18.32 17.63 -0.48
C ASN A 16 17.21 16.88 -1.24
N ILE A 17 16.33 16.12 -0.56
CA ILE A 17 15.07 15.70 -1.20
C ILE A 17 14.37 16.97 -1.67
N SER A 18 14.01 17.03 -2.96
CA SER A 18 13.46 18.25 -3.55
C SER A 18 12.27 18.77 -2.75
N ARG A 19 12.18 20.09 -2.60
CA ARG A 19 10.98 20.78 -2.07
C ARG A 19 9.72 20.37 -2.85
N ASP A 20 9.88 20.04 -4.13
CA ASP A 20 8.79 19.58 -5.02
C ASP A 20 8.18 18.24 -4.60
N LEU A 21 8.86 17.51 -3.71
CA LEU A 21 8.34 16.29 -3.10
C LEU A 21 7.99 16.50 -1.62
N GLY A 22 8.21 17.65 -0.99
CA GLY A 22 7.97 17.85 0.45
C GLY A 22 9.20 17.69 1.34
N GLY A 23 10.39 17.61 0.75
CA GLY A 23 11.66 17.75 1.46
C GLY A 23 12.01 16.61 2.42
N PRO A 24 12.80 16.87 3.48
CA PRO A 24 13.28 15.83 4.41
C PRO A 24 12.18 15.04 5.12
N LYS A 25 10.96 15.60 5.20
CA LYS A 25 9.80 14.94 5.80
C LYS A 25 9.39 13.66 5.05
N LEU A 26 9.78 13.52 3.78
CA LEU A 26 9.48 12.35 2.95
C LEU A 26 10.51 11.22 3.01
N ASN A 27 11.59 11.37 3.76
CA ASN A 27 12.61 10.32 3.90
C ASN A 27 12.00 8.95 4.27
N TYR A 28 10.92 8.94 5.05
CA TYR A 28 10.20 7.72 5.40
C TYR A 28 9.52 7.07 4.20
N ALA A 29 8.79 7.85 3.39
CA ALA A 29 8.07 7.35 2.23
C ALA A 29 8.99 6.84 1.11
N LEU A 30 10.17 7.46 0.98
CA LEU A 30 11.18 7.18 -0.05
C LEU A 30 12.24 6.16 0.39
N TYR A 31 12.12 5.60 1.60
CA TYR A 31 13.09 4.64 2.12
C TYR A 31 13.30 3.46 1.17
N GLY A 32 14.56 3.08 0.94
CA GLY A 32 14.94 1.91 0.14
C GLY A 32 14.93 2.14 -1.37
N ILE A 33 14.61 3.35 -1.83
CA ILE A 33 14.87 3.78 -3.22
C ILE A 33 16.31 4.27 -3.35
N ILE A 34 16.80 4.98 -2.33
CA ILE A 34 18.13 5.57 -2.32
C ILE A 34 19.09 4.59 -1.64
N ASP A 35 20.06 4.09 -2.38
CA ASP A 35 21.17 3.32 -1.82
C ASP A 35 22.12 4.28 -1.07
N ARG A 36 22.39 3.94 0.19
CA ARG A 36 23.22 4.74 1.11
C ARG A 36 24.72 4.52 0.89
N ASN A 37 25.08 3.38 0.30
CA ASN A 37 26.47 2.93 0.14
C ASN A 37 26.96 3.15 -1.29
N LYS A 38 26.05 3.20 -2.27
CA LYS A 38 26.31 3.66 -3.63
C LYS A 38 25.24 4.69 -3.98
N PRO A 39 25.58 5.95 -4.26
CA PRO A 39 24.60 6.92 -4.73
C PRO A 39 24.20 6.53 -6.17
N VAL A 40 23.32 5.53 -6.32
CA VAL A 40 22.64 5.30 -7.58
C VAL A 40 21.74 6.51 -7.77
N THR A 41 22.02 7.27 -8.82
CA THR A 41 21.23 8.43 -9.21
C THR A 41 19.84 7.99 -9.60
N SER A 42 18.92 8.00 -8.64
CA SER A 42 17.51 7.78 -8.92
C SER A 42 16.93 9.07 -9.50
N TYR A 43 16.12 8.95 -10.55
CA TYR A 43 15.41 10.07 -11.16
C TYR A 43 13.91 9.88 -10.96
N TYR A 44 13.19 10.99 -10.87
CA TYR A 44 11.73 10.98 -10.84
C TYR A 44 11.19 12.02 -11.80
N LEU A 45 10.04 11.71 -12.39
CA LEU A 45 9.26 12.67 -13.15
C LEU A 45 8.57 13.61 -12.15
N VAL A 46 8.74 14.92 -12.32
CA VAL A 46 8.12 15.89 -11.42
C VAL A 46 6.58 15.87 -11.57
N PRO A 47 5.82 16.21 -10.50
CA PRO A 47 4.36 16.22 -10.58
C PRO A 47 3.81 17.07 -11.73
N SER A 48 2.65 16.66 -12.25
CA SER A 48 1.94 17.34 -13.34
C SER A 48 2.66 17.37 -14.69
N LYS A 49 3.70 16.55 -14.88
CA LYS A 49 4.34 16.34 -16.18
C LYS A 49 3.74 15.15 -16.90
N SER A 50 3.71 15.25 -18.22
CA SER A 50 3.09 14.27 -19.09
C SER A 50 4.15 13.35 -19.70
N PHE A 51 3.74 12.12 -19.95
CA PHE A 51 4.47 11.19 -20.79
C PHE A 51 3.47 10.50 -21.72
N THR A 52 3.95 10.03 -22.86
CA THR A 52 3.13 9.39 -23.89
C THR A 52 3.34 7.88 -23.87
N LEU A 53 2.23 7.14 -23.86
CA LEU A 53 2.21 5.70 -24.09
C LEU A 53 1.61 5.42 -25.46
N ASN A 54 2.46 4.94 -26.38
CA ASN A 54 2.06 4.54 -27.71
C ASN A 54 1.72 3.04 -27.70
N PHE A 55 0.48 2.71 -28.06
CA PHE A 55 0.02 1.33 -28.16
C PHE A 55 -0.45 1.03 -29.58
N THR A 56 -0.05 -0.13 -30.10
CA THR A 56 -0.58 -0.69 -31.34
C THR A 56 -1.39 -1.93 -31.01
N PHE A 57 -2.68 -1.93 -31.35
CA PHE A 57 -3.58 -3.03 -31.06
C PHE A 57 -3.95 -3.78 -32.33
N LYS A 58 -4.00 -5.11 -32.24
CA LYS A 58 -4.45 -5.97 -33.35
C LYS A 58 -5.96 -5.91 -33.58
N ASP A 59 -6.73 -5.58 -32.55
CA ASP A 59 -8.19 -5.52 -32.61
C ASP A 59 -8.79 -4.58 -31.55
N ILE A 60 -10.05 -4.20 -31.76
CA ILE A 60 -10.78 -3.25 -30.93
C ILE A 60 -11.08 -3.79 -29.52
N PHE A 61 -11.24 -5.10 -29.34
CA PHE A 61 -11.56 -5.69 -28.04
C PHE A 61 -10.32 -5.72 -27.14
N THR A 62 -9.16 -6.04 -27.69
CA THR A 62 -7.87 -5.89 -27.00
C THR A 62 -7.64 -4.43 -26.60
N LYS A 63 -7.91 -3.47 -27.51
CA LYS A 63 -7.84 -2.03 -27.18
C LYS A 63 -8.73 -1.69 -25.98
N LYS A 64 -10.01 -2.12 -25.99
CA LYS A 64 -10.95 -1.87 -24.89
C LYS A 64 -10.44 -2.42 -23.55
N VAL A 65 -10.01 -3.68 -23.50
CA VAL A 65 -9.48 -4.30 -22.27
C VAL A 65 -8.29 -3.52 -21.72
N ILE A 66 -7.30 -3.21 -22.57
CA ILE A 66 -6.10 -2.51 -22.12
C ILE A 66 -6.42 -1.10 -21.64
N LEU A 67 -7.31 -0.37 -22.32
CA LEU A 67 -7.74 0.95 -21.89
C LEU A 67 -8.52 0.92 -20.56
N SER A 68 -9.46 -0.02 -20.38
CA SER A 68 -10.19 -0.17 -19.11
C SER A 68 -9.24 -0.53 -17.94
N LEU A 69 -8.28 -1.42 -18.15
CA LEU A 69 -7.25 -1.74 -17.15
C LEU A 69 -6.36 -0.54 -16.83
N LEU A 70 -6.05 0.31 -17.83
CA LEU A 70 -5.29 1.52 -17.62
C LEU A 70 -6.07 2.55 -16.78
N LYS A 71 -7.38 2.68 -16.98
CA LYS A 71 -8.27 3.50 -16.12
C LYS A 71 -8.26 3.01 -14.68
N LEU A 72 -8.40 1.69 -14.47
CA LEU A 72 -8.33 1.10 -13.13
C LEU A 72 -6.96 1.35 -12.46
N THR A 73 -5.87 1.23 -13.23
CA THR A 73 -4.51 1.51 -12.77
C THR A 73 -4.32 2.99 -12.43
N SER A 74 -4.89 3.91 -13.22
CA SER A 74 -4.91 5.34 -12.94
C SER A 74 -5.64 5.65 -11.63
N LEU A 75 -6.79 5.00 -11.40
CA LEU A 75 -7.63 5.20 -10.22
C LEU A 75 -6.96 4.70 -8.93
N LEU A 76 -6.40 3.49 -8.92
CA LEU A 76 -5.97 2.80 -7.68
C LEU A 76 -4.46 2.52 -7.59
N GLY A 77 -3.69 2.83 -8.63
CA GLY A 77 -2.27 2.54 -8.72
C GLY A 77 -1.46 3.69 -9.31
N GLY A 78 -0.47 3.33 -10.11
CA GLY A 78 0.47 4.26 -10.72
C GLY A 78 1.63 3.54 -11.39
N PHE A 79 2.60 4.32 -11.89
CA PHE A 79 3.84 3.83 -12.47
C PHE A 79 5.05 4.06 -11.56
N GLY A 80 6.02 3.14 -11.61
CA GLY A 80 7.30 3.29 -10.92
C GLY A 80 7.31 2.81 -9.46
N ALA A 81 8.28 3.33 -8.70
CA ALA A 81 8.50 2.91 -7.32
C ALA A 81 7.48 3.53 -6.35
N LYS A 82 7.14 2.80 -5.28
CA LYS A 82 6.28 3.25 -4.17
C LYS A 82 4.86 3.67 -4.58
N THR A 83 4.30 3.08 -5.63
CA THR A 83 2.91 3.32 -6.04
C THR A 83 1.90 2.99 -4.95
N THR A 84 2.19 2.01 -4.09
CA THR A 84 1.38 1.71 -2.90
C THR A 84 1.30 2.87 -1.90
N ASN A 85 2.25 3.81 -1.93
CA ASN A 85 2.29 4.99 -1.06
C ASN A 85 1.69 6.24 -1.76
N GLY A 86 1.05 6.08 -2.92
CA GLY A 86 0.46 7.17 -3.69
C GLY A 86 1.42 7.85 -4.70
N PHE A 87 2.65 7.37 -4.86
CA PHE A 87 3.58 7.88 -5.87
C PHE A 87 3.22 7.38 -7.28
N GLY A 88 3.58 8.15 -8.30
CA GLY A 88 3.41 7.73 -9.70
C GLY A 88 1.95 7.62 -10.14
N GLY A 89 1.02 8.14 -9.34
CA GLY A 89 -0.38 8.31 -9.75
C GLY A 89 -0.44 9.23 -10.98
N PHE A 90 -1.34 8.90 -11.90
CA PHE A 90 -1.49 9.60 -13.16
C PHE A 90 -2.96 9.70 -13.52
N GLU A 91 -3.29 10.65 -14.39
CA GLU A 91 -4.58 10.74 -15.08
C GLU A 91 -4.36 10.55 -16.58
N ILE A 92 -5.38 10.08 -17.28
CA ILE A 92 -5.28 9.83 -18.72
C ILE A 92 -5.80 11.06 -19.43
N VAL A 93 -4.88 11.83 -19.98
CA VAL A 93 -5.17 12.97 -20.86
C VAL A 93 -4.94 12.53 -22.30
N GLY A 94 -5.85 12.88 -23.20
CA GLY A 94 -5.74 12.49 -24.60
C GLY A 94 -6.62 13.34 -25.50
N PRO A 95 -6.29 13.44 -26.80
CA PRO A 95 -7.07 14.21 -27.76
C PRO A 95 -8.42 13.57 -28.10
N ARG A 96 -8.63 12.30 -27.70
CA ARG A 96 -9.85 11.55 -27.96
C ARG A 96 -10.60 11.39 -26.65
N GLU A 97 -11.82 11.93 -26.59
CA GLU A 97 -12.69 11.87 -25.42
C GLU A 97 -12.91 10.44 -24.92
N GLU A 98 -12.94 9.45 -25.82
CA GLU A 98 -13.11 8.02 -25.49
C GLU A 98 -12.01 7.46 -24.53
N ILE A 99 -10.86 8.13 -24.44
CA ILE A 99 -9.69 7.69 -23.66
C ILE A 99 -9.48 8.57 -22.41
N VAL A 100 -10.13 9.73 -22.34
CA VAL A 100 -9.92 10.68 -21.24
C VAL A 100 -10.44 10.08 -19.93
N PHE A 101 -9.58 10.04 -18.92
CA PHE A 101 -9.93 9.61 -17.58
C PHE A 101 -9.27 10.55 -16.57
N VAL A 102 -10.04 11.55 -16.15
CA VAL A 102 -9.61 12.52 -15.15
C VAL A 102 -9.74 11.90 -13.77
N LYS A 103 -8.69 12.01 -12.96
CA LYS A 103 -8.68 11.47 -11.60
C LYS A 103 -9.32 12.45 -10.61
N LYS A 104 -10.57 12.81 -10.89
CA LYS A 104 -11.39 13.72 -10.11
C LYS A 104 -12.55 12.95 -9.48
N LEU A 105 -12.83 13.24 -8.22
CA LEU A 105 -13.95 12.67 -7.47
C LEU A 105 -14.98 13.77 -7.21
N PRO A 106 -16.13 13.74 -7.91
CA PRO A 106 -17.24 14.67 -7.68
C PRO A 106 -17.75 14.61 -6.24
N LYS A 107 -18.28 15.73 -5.73
CA LYS A 107 -18.76 15.86 -4.34
C LYS A 107 -19.83 14.83 -3.96
N ASP A 108 -20.64 14.39 -4.91
CA ASP A 108 -21.73 13.43 -4.74
C ASP A 108 -21.33 11.96 -4.98
N VAL A 109 -20.06 11.71 -5.29
CA VAL A 109 -19.53 10.37 -5.58
C VAL A 109 -18.47 10.00 -4.55
N ASN A 110 -18.67 8.90 -3.84
CA ASN A 110 -17.62 8.33 -3.00
C ASN A 110 -16.65 7.49 -3.86
N LEU A 111 -15.45 7.25 -3.34
CA LEU A 111 -14.44 6.49 -4.09
C LEU A 111 -14.89 5.05 -4.37
N GLU A 112 -15.67 4.43 -3.49
CA GLU A 112 -16.19 3.06 -3.65
C GLU A 112 -17.05 2.95 -4.90
N LYS A 113 -18.05 3.82 -5.05
CA LYS A 113 -18.88 3.88 -6.26
C LYS A 113 -18.03 4.07 -7.52
N ARG A 114 -17.02 4.92 -7.46
CA ARG A 114 -16.11 5.15 -8.61
C ARG A 114 -15.26 3.91 -8.94
N ILE A 115 -14.87 3.15 -7.92
CA ILE A 115 -14.19 1.86 -8.09
C ILE A 115 -15.15 0.88 -8.77
N ASP A 116 -16.37 0.74 -8.28
CA ASP A 116 -17.38 -0.18 -8.81
C ASP A 116 -17.71 0.12 -10.28
N GLU A 117 -17.92 1.39 -10.63
CA GLU A 117 -18.10 1.84 -12.01
C GLU A 117 -16.91 1.44 -12.90
N THR A 118 -15.69 1.67 -12.42
CA THR A 118 -14.47 1.36 -13.18
C THR A 118 -14.27 -0.16 -13.32
N LEU A 119 -14.60 -0.94 -12.29
CA LEU A 119 -14.55 -2.40 -12.32
C LEU A 119 -15.60 -2.96 -13.28
N ALA A 120 -16.81 -2.42 -13.30
CA ALA A 120 -17.84 -2.80 -14.26
C ALA A 120 -17.40 -2.53 -15.71
N GLU A 121 -16.73 -1.40 -15.98
CA GLU A 121 -16.13 -1.13 -17.30
C GLU A 121 -15.07 -2.16 -17.69
N VAL A 122 -14.22 -2.56 -16.74
CA VAL A 122 -13.17 -3.59 -16.96
C VAL A 122 -13.82 -4.95 -17.22
N GLU A 123 -14.78 -5.34 -16.40
CA GLU A 123 -15.48 -6.61 -16.51
C GLU A 123 -16.21 -6.71 -17.84
N GLN A 124 -16.94 -5.67 -18.25
CA GLN A 124 -17.61 -5.64 -19.55
C GLN A 124 -16.60 -5.74 -20.70
N ALA A 125 -15.47 -5.04 -20.63
CA ALA A 125 -14.43 -5.14 -21.65
C ALA A 125 -13.84 -6.55 -21.75
N LEU A 126 -13.64 -7.23 -20.61
CA LEU A 126 -13.17 -8.61 -20.56
C LEU A 126 -14.22 -9.59 -21.12
N ARG A 127 -15.50 -9.41 -20.77
CA ARG A 127 -16.61 -10.21 -21.31
C ARG A 127 -16.72 -10.06 -22.82
N ASP A 128 -16.65 -8.83 -23.32
CA ASP A 128 -16.66 -8.53 -24.76
C ASP A 128 -15.46 -9.17 -25.46
N PHE A 129 -14.27 -9.10 -24.84
CA PHE A 129 -13.06 -9.74 -25.37
C PHE A 129 -13.23 -11.26 -25.44
N VAL A 130 -13.67 -11.92 -24.37
CA VAL A 130 -13.90 -13.37 -24.36
C VAL A 130 -14.92 -13.80 -25.41
N LYS A 131 -16.01 -13.05 -25.56
CA LYS A 131 -17.09 -13.36 -26.50
C LYS A 131 -16.68 -13.18 -27.97
N HIS A 132 -15.96 -12.10 -28.28
CA HIS A 132 -15.73 -11.71 -29.68
C HIS A 132 -14.29 -11.96 -30.17
N LYS A 133 -13.33 -12.23 -29.29
CA LYS A 133 -11.97 -12.55 -29.68
C LYS A 133 -11.96 -13.89 -30.40
N LYS A 134 -11.50 -13.86 -31.65
CA LYS A 134 -11.19 -15.06 -32.42
C LYS A 134 -9.75 -15.47 -32.17
N ILE A 135 -9.52 -16.76 -31.97
CA ILE A 135 -8.20 -17.39 -31.91
C ILE A 135 -7.92 -18.12 -33.24
N ALA A 136 -6.98 -19.09 -33.24
CA ALA A 136 -6.65 -19.86 -34.43
C ALA A 136 -7.89 -20.49 -35.09
N ASN A 137 -7.88 -20.55 -36.42
CA ASN A 137 -8.97 -21.07 -37.24
C ASN A 137 -10.32 -20.35 -37.04
N ASN A 138 -10.31 -19.07 -36.65
CA ASN A 138 -11.51 -18.27 -36.37
C ASN A 138 -12.40 -18.79 -35.22
N THR A 139 -11.88 -19.68 -34.37
CA THR A 139 -12.62 -20.20 -33.21
C THR A 139 -12.83 -19.07 -32.19
N PRO A 140 -14.06 -18.86 -31.68
CA PRO A 140 -14.29 -17.92 -30.59
C PRO A 140 -13.54 -18.34 -29.31
N LEU A 141 -12.90 -17.39 -28.63
CA LEU A 141 -12.13 -17.65 -27.40
C LEU A 141 -13.01 -18.31 -26.33
N GLN A 142 -14.26 -17.85 -26.17
CA GLN A 142 -15.24 -18.47 -25.27
C GLN A 142 -15.42 -19.98 -25.45
N ASN A 143 -15.19 -20.54 -26.64
CA ASN A 143 -15.40 -21.97 -26.92
C ASN A 143 -14.23 -22.85 -26.46
N VAL A 144 -13.09 -22.24 -26.09
CA VAL A 144 -11.89 -22.98 -25.63
C VAL A 144 -11.50 -22.65 -24.19
N LEU A 145 -12.15 -21.65 -23.58
CA LEU A 145 -11.93 -21.35 -22.17
C LEU A 145 -12.61 -22.41 -21.32
N ILE A 146 -11.83 -23.02 -20.44
CA ILE A 146 -12.38 -23.80 -19.32
C ILE A 146 -12.83 -22.78 -18.29
N LEU A 147 -14.14 -22.62 -18.13
CA LEU A 147 -14.71 -21.91 -17.00
C LEU A 147 -14.43 -22.76 -15.76
N LEU A 148 -13.69 -22.19 -14.80
CA LEU A 148 -13.59 -22.78 -13.48
C LEU A 148 -14.90 -22.46 -12.76
N ASP A 149 -15.60 -23.48 -12.26
CA ASP A 149 -16.92 -23.35 -11.63
C ASP A 149 -16.92 -22.37 -10.44
N GLU A 150 -15.78 -22.26 -9.76
CA GLU A 150 -15.54 -21.18 -8.81
C GLU A 150 -14.12 -20.63 -8.96
N PRO A 151 -13.92 -19.30 -8.97
CA PRO A 151 -12.60 -18.75 -8.73
C PRO A 151 -12.15 -19.26 -7.37
N LYS A 152 -11.01 -19.98 -7.32
CA LYS A 152 -10.41 -20.38 -6.05
C LYS A 152 -10.32 -19.13 -5.17
N LYS A 153 -11.08 -19.11 -4.07
CA LYS A 153 -11.09 -18.03 -3.06
C LYS A 153 -9.73 -17.86 -2.37
N GLU A 154 -8.73 -18.66 -2.71
CA GLU A 154 -7.33 -18.42 -2.38
C GLU A 154 -6.98 -16.98 -2.79
N LEU A 155 -6.81 -16.10 -1.81
CA LEU A 155 -6.56 -14.69 -2.07
C LEU A 155 -5.28 -14.56 -2.91
N LEU A 156 -5.48 -14.13 -4.14
CA LEU A 156 -4.42 -13.86 -5.09
C LEU A 156 -3.46 -12.82 -4.50
N ASP A 157 -2.16 -12.99 -4.75
CA ASP A 157 -1.09 -12.11 -4.23
C ASP A 157 -1.07 -10.69 -4.85
N PHE A 158 -2.09 -10.31 -5.62
CA PHE A 158 -2.28 -9.00 -6.24
C PHE A 158 -3.46 -8.24 -5.56
N PRO A 159 -3.60 -6.90 -5.67
CA PRO A 159 -4.77 -6.22 -5.12
C PRO A 159 -6.04 -6.88 -5.62
N ASN A 160 -6.72 -7.56 -4.70
CA ASN A 160 -7.97 -8.24 -4.97
C ASN A 160 -9.09 -7.24 -4.72
N LEU A 161 -9.79 -6.88 -5.79
CA LEU A 161 -10.92 -5.95 -5.76
C LEU A 161 -12.27 -6.69 -5.86
N CYS A 162 -12.30 -7.99 -5.57
CA CYS A 162 -13.54 -8.73 -5.40
C CYS A 162 -14.31 -8.22 -4.16
N VAL A 163 -15.60 -8.56 -4.12
CA VAL A 163 -16.47 -8.32 -2.96
C VAL A 163 -15.80 -8.86 -1.69
N ASP A 164 -15.84 -8.08 -0.61
CA ASP A 164 -15.23 -8.37 0.71
C ASP A 164 -13.70 -8.53 0.73
N ALA A 165 -13.01 -8.25 -0.38
CA ALA A 165 -11.55 -8.34 -0.47
C ALA A 165 -10.85 -7.00 -0.19
N PHE A 166 -11.58 -5.89 -0.06
CA PHE A 166 -11.01 -4.58 0.25
C PHE A 166 -11.98 -3.67 0.99
N VAL A 167 -11.43 -2.65 1.65
CA VAL A 167 -12.18 -1.55 2.28
C VAL A 167 -11.54 -0.22 1.91
N VAL A 168 -12.36 0.79 1.61
CA VAL A 168 -11.90 2.15 1.39
C VAL A 168 -11.90 2.92 2.70
N VAL A 169 -10.80 3.64 2.95
CA VAL A 169 -10.60 4.46 4.15
C VAL A 169 -10.38 5.89 3.70
N ASN A 170 -11.35 6.76 3.96
CA ASN A 170 -11.16 8.19 3.77
C ASN A 170 -10.21 8.73 4.85
N THR A 171 -9.08 9.30 4.45
CA THR A 171 -8.10 9.86 5.39
C THR A 171 -8.41 11.31 5.77
N GLU A 172 -9.46 11.91 5.21
CA GLU A 172 -9.90 13.32 5.31
C GLU A 172 -8.82 14.37 4.97
N ILE A 173 -7.67 13.93 4.46
CA ILE A 173 -6.59 14.80 4.02
C ILE A 173 -7.05 15.52 2.76
N THR A 174 -7.07 16.85 2.84
CA THR A 174 -7.22 17.76 1.70
C THR A 174 -5.98 18.63 1.59
N ALA A 175 -5.52 18.91 0.36
CA ALA A 175 -4.29 19.66 0.13
C ALA A 175 -4.30 20.39 -1.22
N ASN A 176 -3.65 21.55 -1.28
CA ASN A 176 -3.55 22.32 -2.53
C ASN A 176 -2.34 21.91 -3.40
N SER A 177 -1.45 21.06 -2.88
CA SER A 177 -0.26 20.59 -3.60
C SER A 177 0.14 19.17 -3.21
N ILE A 178 0.82 18.46 -4.12
CA ILE A 178 1.36 17.11 -3.86
C ILE A 178 2.38 17.08 -2.70
N PRO A 179 3.31 18.04 -2.55
CA PRO A 179 4.15 18.14 -1.36
C PRO A 179 3.35 18.15 -0.06
N ASP A 180 2.27 18.93 0.01
CA ASP A 180 1.41 19.04 1.19
C ASP A 180 0.68 17.71 1.47
N VAL A 181 0.17 17.03 0.44
CA VAL A 181 -0.37 15.67 0.55
C VAL A 181 0.62 14.74 1.25
N PHE A 182 1.85 14.69 0.77
CA PHE A 182 2.83 13.75 1.30
C PHE A 182 3.35 14.14 2.68
N VAL A 183 3.42 15.44 3.01
CA VAL A 183 3.68 15.89 4.37
C VAL A 183 2.58 15.41 5.29
N LYS A 184 1.30 15.68 5.00
CA LYS A 184 0.17 15.24 5.83
C LYS A 184 0.10 13.72 6.00
N LEU A 185 0.48 12.95 4.98
CA LEU A 185 0.52 11.48 5.07
C LEU A 185 1.71 10.95 5.85
N PHE A 186 2.92 11.46 5.60
CA PHE A 186 4.17 10.79 5.98
C PHE A 186 5.06 11.57 6.94
N ASP A 187 4.64 12.74 7.43
CA ASP A 187 5.44 13.53 8.38
C ASP A 187 5.88 12.67 9.58
N ILE A 188 7.19 12.69 9.81
CA ILE A 188 7.84 11.91 10.87
C ILE A 188 7.91 12.65 12.20
N SER A 189 7.57 13.93 12.23
CA SER A 189 7.54 14.75 13.44
C SER A 189 6.48 14.26 14.42
N LYS A 190 6.57 14.77 15.64
CA LYS A 190 5.63 14.53 16.72
C LYS A 190 5.04 15.85 17.18
N ASN A 191 3.78 15.83 17.60
CA ASN A 191 3.17 16.97 18.27
C ASN A 191 3.72 17.12 19.70
N SER A 192 3.24 18.15 20.43
CA SER A 192 3.67 18.43 21.81
C SER A 192 3.38 17.29 22.79
N GLN A 193 2.39 16.43 22.49
CA GLN A 193 2.05 15.23 23.25
C GLN A 193 2.90 14.01 22.84
N GLY A 194 3.84 14.17 21.90
CA GLY A 194 4.71 13.09 21.43
C GLY A 194 4.05 12.11 20.44
N LEU A 195 2.84 12.42 19.96
CA LEU A 195 2.12 11.62 18.96
C LEU A 195 2.58 11.98 17.54
N PRO A 196 2.67 11.00 16.61
CA PRO A 196 3.04 11.29 15.23
C PRO A 196 2.06 12.25 14.55
N VAL A 197 2.59 13.20 13.76
CA VAL A 197 1.78 14.18 13.01
C VAL A 197 1.28 13.58 11.68
N GLY A 198 2.11 12.83 10.95
CA GLY A 198 1.69 12.25 9.68
C GLY A 198 0.66 11.14 9.86
N TRP A 199 -0.45 11.19 9.12
CA TRP A 199 -1.59 10.29 9.25
C TRP A 199 -1.19 8.81 9.21
N TYR A 200 -0.35 8.41 8.25
CA TYR A 200 0.07 7.02 8.11
C TYR A 200 0.92 6.55 9.30
N LYS A 201 1.77 7.44 9.83
CA LYS A 201 2.59 7.14 11.00
C LYS A 201 1.75 7.10 12.28
N ALA A 202 0.75 7.97 12.39
CA ALA A 202 -0.20 7.98 13.49
C ALA A 202 -1.04 6.70 13.49
N LEU A 203 -1.57 6.29 12.33
CA LEU A 203 -2.28 5.02 12.17
C LEU A 203 -1.38 3.85 12.62
N LYS A 204 -0.14 3.78 12.13
CA LYS A 204 0.81 2.73 12.52
C LYS A 204 1.15 2.75 14.01
N TYR A 205 1.19 3.93 14.63
CA TYR A 205 1.40 4.07 16.06
C TYR A 205 0.17 3.64 16.87
N TYR A 206 -1.05 3.89 16.39
CA TYR A 206 -2.28 3.43 17.01
C TYR A 206 -2.38 1.91 16.95
N LEU A 207 -2.23 1.37 15.75
CA LEU A 207 -2.31 -0.04 15.43
C LEU A 207 -1.31 -0.95 16.18
N ARG A 208 -0.21 -0.40 16.70
CA ARG A 208 0.77 -1.17 17.51
C ARG A 208 0.34 -1.33 18.97
N LYS A 209 -0.57 -0.49 19.45
CA LYS A 209 -1.15 -0.61 20.79
C LYS A 209 -2.33 -1.56 20.62
N GLY A 210 -2.17 -2.81 21.06
CA GLY A 210 -3.14 -3.88 20.80
C GLY A 210 -4.57 -3.46 21.15
N THR A 211 -5.54 -4.04 20.43
CA THR A 211 -6.97 -3.71 20.56
C THR A 211 -7.59 -4.17 21.89
N LYS A 212 -6.92 -5.07 22.64
CA LYS A 212 -7.49 -5.72 23.84
C LYS A 212 -6.93 -5.23 25.18
N ASP A 213 -5.64 -4.86 25.26
CA ASP A 213 -4.99 -4.49 26.52
C ASP A 213 -4.18 -3.17 26.47
N GLY A 214 -4.15 -2.49 25.32
CA GLY A 214 -3.39 -1.26 25.11
C GLY A 214 -1.86 -1.44 25.15
N SER A 215 -1.37 -2.69 25.19
CA SER A 215 0.06 -3.00 25.21
C SER A 215 0.70 -2.68 23.85
N ASP A 216 1.91 -2.11 23.89
CA ASP A 216 2.66 -1.75 22.69
C ASP A 216 3.48 -2.95 22.22
N CYS A 217 2.98 -3.68 21.23
CA CYS A 217 3.59 -4.92 20.73
C CYS A 217 5.04 -4.71 20.25
N VAL A 218 5.39 -3.51 19.79
CA VAL A 218 6.78 -3.18 19.40
C VAL A 218 7.68 -3.07 20.63
N LYS A 219 7.19 -2.49 21.74
CA LYS A 219 7.94 -2.47 23.01
C LYS A 219 8.11 -3.87 23.58
N GLU A 220 7.09 -4.69 23.46
CA GLU A 220 7.14 -6.08 23.92
C GLU A 220 8.16 -6.88 23.10
N LEU A 221 8.10 -6.78 21.77
CA LEU A 221 9.08 -7.39 20.87
C LEU A 221 10.50 -6.88 21.16
N LYS A 222 10.69 -5.58 21.41
CA LYS A 222 11.98 -5.01 21.82
C LYS A 222 12.49 -5.64 23.12
N THR A 223 11.61 -5.81 24.10
CA THR A 223 11.95 -6.40 25.41
C THR A 223 12.39 -7.84 25.25
N VAL A 224 11.66 -8.60 24.44
CA VAL A 224 11.97 -9.98 24.10
C VAL A 224 13.31 -10.10 23.37
N LEU A 225 13.56 -9.25 22.37
CA LEU A 225 14.83 -9.25 21.64
C LEU A 225 16.03 -8.89 22.53
N LEU A 226 15.82 -8.05 23.56
CA LEU A 226 16.85 -7.72 24.55
C LEU A 226 17.02 -8.80 25.64
N LYS A 227 15.99 -9.62 25.88
CA LYS A 227 15.96 -10.68 26.90
C LYS A 227 15.42 -12.00 26.31
N PRO A 228 16.19 -12.71 25.46
CA PRO A 228 15.69 -13.86 24.70
C PRO A 228 15.10 -14.99 25.55
N LYS A 229 15.57 -15.17 26.80
CA LYS A 229 15.02 -16.17 27.73
C LYS A 229 13.52 -16.02 27.99
N MET A 230 12.94 -14.83 27.76
CA MET A 230 11.50 -14.58 27.92
C MET A 230 10.64 -15.27 26.84
N LEU A 231 11.19 -15.57 25.66
CA LEU A 231 10.45 -16.26 24.58
C LEU A 231 10.03 -17.67 24.94
N LYS A 232 10.78 -18.33 25.82
CA LYS A 232 10.46 -19.70 26.28
C LYS A 232 9.23 -19.77 27.18
N THR A 233 8.77 -18.63 27.71
CA THR A 233 7.72 -18.56 28.74
C THR A 233 6.53 -17.70 28.33
N LYS A 234 6.69 -16.82 27.33
CA LYS A 234 5.65 -15.90 26.88
C LYS A 234 5.40 -16.04 25.39
N ARG A 235 4.15 -16.33 25.01
CA ARG A 235 3.70 -16.19 23.62
C ARG A 235 3.54 -14.70 23.33
N LEU A 236 4.21 -14.22 22.28
CA LEU A 236 4.11 -12.84 21.85
C LEU A 236 3.06 -12.76 20.74
N GLU A 237 2.01 -11.97 20.98
CA GLU A 237 0.95 -11.71 20.00
C GLU A 237 1.25 -10.39 19.29
N ILE A 238 1.44 -10.48 17.98
CA ILE A 238 1.69 -9.32 17.13
C ILE A 238 0.40 -9.06 16.35
N PRO A 239 -0.29 -7.93 16.58
CA PRO A 239 -1.46 -7.57 15.80
C PRO A 239 -1.13 -7.54 14.30
N PRO A 240 -2.10 -7.88 13.43
CA PRO A 240 -1.88 -7.93 11.99
C PRO A 240 -1.60 -6.54 11.39
N ALA A 241 -1.85 -5.52 12.21
CA ALA A 241 -1.57 -4.12 12.00
C ALA A 241 -0.09 -3.78 11.70
N LEU A 242 0.83 -4.69 12.06
CA LEU A 242 2.26 -4.61 11.72
C LEU A 242 2.61 -5.27 10.37
N LEU A 243 1.70 -6.02 9.77
CA LEU A 243 1.91 -6.63 8.47
C LEU A 243 1.93 -5.54 7.39
N GLY A 244 2.98 -5.55 6.58
CA GLY A 244 3.27 -4.48 5.62
C GLY A 244 4.44 -3.56 5.99
N LEU A 245 4.91 -3.62 7.24
CA LEU A 245 6.10 -2.87 7.64
C LEU A 245 7.28 -3.81 7.92
N PRO A 246 8.49 -3.42 7.51
CA PRO A 246 9.69 -4.05 8.01
C PRO A 246 9.84 -3.69 9.50
N LEU A 247 9.49 -4.63 10.38
CA LEU A 247 9.62 -4.52 11.84
C LEU A 247 11.02 -4.05 12.28
N GLN A 248 12.03 -4.37 11.49
CA GLN A 248 13.42 -3.92 11.63
C GLN A 248 13.59 -2.40 11.80
N TYR A 249 12.65 -1.55 11.34
CA TYR A 249 12.75 -0.10 11.50
C TYR A 249 12.42 0.42 12.90
N TYR A 250 11.88 -0.42 13.77
CA TYR A 250 11.56 -0.02 15.14
C TYR A 250 12.70 -0.24 16.14
N PHE A 251 13.81 -0.86 15.71
CA PHE A 251 14.91 -1.23 16.60
C PHE A 251 16.27 -0.51 16.35
N PRO A 252 16.37 0.66 15.70
CA PRO A 252 17.66 1.23 15.30
C PRO A 252 18.61 1.54 16.47
N GLU A 253 18.05 1.85 17.65
CA GLU A 253 18.79 2.23 18.85
C GLU A 253 19.32 1.03 19.66
N THR A 254 18.86 -0.18 19.37
CA THR A 254 19.18 -1.36 20.19
C THR A 254 20.54 -1.98 19.86
N GLY A 255 21.17 -1.58 18.75
CA GLY A 255 22.32 -2.29 18.19
C GLY A 255 21.98 -3.73 17.73
N ILE A 256 20.69 -4.08 17.68
CA ILE A 256 20.18 -5.37 17.21
C ILE A 256 19.70 -5.18 15.77
N THR A 257 20.26 -5.96 14.86
CA THR A 257 19.74 -6.14 13.51
C THR A 257 18.85 -7.37 13.51
N ALA A 258 17.53 -7.18 13.42
CA ALA A 258 16.57 -8.27 13.36
C ALA A 258 15.97 -8.40 11.94
N LYS A 259 15.94 -9.63 11.43
CA LYS A 259 15.24 -10.02 10.20
C LYS A 259 13.96 -10.74 10.61
N PHE A 260 12.84 -10.33 10.01
CA PHE A 260 11.53 -10.89 10.29
C PHE A 260 10.99 -11.58 9.04
N GLU A 261 10.54 -12.81 9.18
CA GLU A 261 10.07 -13.68 8.11
C GLU A 261 8.72 -14.29 8.51
N PRO A 262 7.60 -13.81 7.94
CA PRO A 262 6.29 -14.42 8.21
C PRO A 262 6.21 -15.80 7.56
N TYR A 263 5.63 -16.78 8.26
CA TYR A 263 5.38 -18.11 7.72
C TYR A 263 4.09 -18.72 8.32
N ILE A 264 3.54 -19.72 7.63
CA ILE A 264 2.39 -20.50 8.10
C ILE A 264 2.92 -21.85 8.56
N ASP A 265 2.72 -22.19 9.83
CA ASP A 265 2.94 -23.57 10.28
C ASP A 265 1.82 -24.41 9.65
N ASN A 266 2.20 -25.41 8.83
CA ASN A 266 1.37 -26.34 8.04
C ASN A 266 1.45 -26.22 6.51
N SER A 267 2.36 -25.42 5.93
CA SER A 267 2.69 -25.63 4.50
C SER A 267 3.75 -26.72 4.38
N ASP A 268 3.35 -27.95 4.00
CA ASP A 268 4.26 -29.06 3.67
C ASP A 268 5.27 -28.72 2.56
N SER A 269 5.01 -27.65 1.81
CA SER A 269 6.01 -27.06 0.93
C SER A 269 6.88 -26.07 1.73
N GLY A 270 8.19 -26.24 1.71
CA GLY A 270 9.21 -25.26 2.16
C GLY A 270 9.20 -23.92 1.40
N ASN A 271 8.04 -23.47 0.94
CA ASN A 271 7.82 -22.24 0.23
C ASN A 271 7.85 -21.09 1.25
N ASN A 272 9.01 -20.43 1.30
CA ASN A 272 9.13 -19.08 1.84
C ASN A 272 7.96 -18.22 1.34
N VAL A 273 7.07 -17.80 2.23
CA VAL A 273 5.85 -17.04 1.88
C VAL A 273 6.16 -15.59 1.45
N GLY A 274 7.43 -15.27 1.20
CA GLY A 274 7.91 -13.99 0.70
C GLY A 274 7.66 -12.81 1.63
N ARG A 275 8.29 -11.68 1.33
CA ARG A 275 7.98 -10.40 1.98
C ARG A 275 6.63 -9.91 1.44
N LYS A 276 5.55 -10.07 2.20
CA LYS A 276 4.22 -9.62 1.77
C LYS A 276 4.10 -8.09 1.81
N GLN A 277 3.47 -7.54 0.78
CA GLN A 277 3.28 -6.10 0.57
C GLN A 277 2.40 -5.50 1.68
N SER A 278 2.43 -4.17 1.83
CA SER A 278 1.52 -3.46 2.73
C SER A 278 0.06 -3.73 2.36
N SER A 279 -0.74 -4.09 3.37
CA SER A 279 -2.20 -4.27 3.22
C SER A 279 -2.89 -2.93 2.94
N ILE A 280 -2.30 -1.81 3.36
CA ILE A 280 -2.80 -0.47 3.02
C ILE A 280 -2.04 0.13 1.85
N ARG A 281 -2.80 0.63 0.88
CA ARG A 281 -2.32 1.43 -0.25
C ARG A 281 -2.95 2.82 -0.20
N PHE A 282 -2.29 3.82 -0.75
CA PHE A 282 -2.84 5.17 -0.86
C PHE A 282 -3.11 5.52 -2.32
N THR A 283 -4.27 6.12 -2.57
CA THR A 283 -4.57 6.79 -3.83
C THR A 283 -4.86 8.27 -3.58
N VAL A 284 -4.34 9.11 -4.49
CA VAL A 284 -4.50 10.56 -4.45
C VAL A 284 -5.37 10.96 -5.64
N LEU A 285 -6.49 11.64 -5.37
CA LEU A 285 -7.42 12.16 -6.37
C LEU A 285 -7.54 13.67 -6.23
N LYS A 286 -8.22 14.34 -7.17
CA LYS A 286 -8.67 15.73 -7.02
C LYS A 286 -10.16 15.77 -6.67
N ASN A 287 -10.58 16.75 -5.88
CA ASN A 287 -12.01 17.07 -5.67
C ASN A 287 -12.49 18.14 -6.67
N ASP A 288 -13.76 18.56 -6.54
CA ASP A 288 -14.37 19.59 -7.39
C ASP A 288 -13.64 20.93 -7.40
N ASN A 289 -13.01 21.28 -6.28
CA ASN A 289 -12.21 22.50 -6.10
C ASN A 289 -10.76 22.34 -6.59
N ASN A 290 -10.44 21.26 -7.31
CA ASN A 290 -9.08 20.91 -7.74
C ASN A 290 -8.07 20.71 -6.59
N GLN A 291 -8.56 20.50 -5.36
CA GLN A 291 -7.71 20.14 -4.24
C GLN A 291 -7.45 18.64 -4.25
N TYR A 292 -6.25 18.25 -3.88
CA TYR A 292 -5.90 16.85 -3.69
C TYR A 292 -6.59 16.29 -2.46
N ILE A 293 -7.14 15.09 -2.60
CA ILE A 293 -7.74 14.29 -1.54
C ILE A 293 -7.10 12.91 -1.51
N VAL A 294 -7.01 12.31 -0.32
CA VAL A 294 -6.35 11.02 -0.15
C VAL A 294 -7.30 9.97 0.42
N TYR A 295 -7.21 8.78 -0.15
CA TYR A 295 -7.86 7.59 0.36
C TYR A 295 -6.84 6.48 0.60
N GLY A 296 -7.01 5.77 1.70
CA GLY A 296 -6.43 4.46 1.93
C GLY A 296 -7.30 3.37 1.30
N ILE A 297 -6.69 2.35 0.72
CA ILE A 297 -7.33 1.13 0.25
C ILE A 297 -6.71 0.00 1.07
N LEU A 298 -7.49 -0.56 1.99
CA LEU A 298 -7.09 -1.73 2.75
C LEU A 298 -7.46 -2.97 1.93
N LEU A 299 -6.48 -3.82 1.65
CA LEU A 299 -6.62 -5.05 0.90
C LEU A 299 -6.52 -6.24 1.84
N LYS A 300 -7.46 -7.16 1.71
CA LYS A 300 -7.42 -8.45 2.36
C LYS A 300 -6.25 -9.21 1.77
N SER A 301 -5.35 -9.66 2.63
CA SER A 301 -4.21 -10.49 2.26
C SER A 301 -4.44 -11.91 2.76
N ASN A 302 -3.68 -12.86 2.23
CA ASN A 302 -3.60 -14.20 2.81
C ASN A 302 -3.42 -14.15 4.33
N ILE A 303 -2.63 -13.21 4.88
CA ILE A 303 -2.43 -13.12 6.33
C ILE A 303 -3.67 -12.64 7.09
N SER A 304 -4.44 -11.71 6.53
CA SER A 304 -5.67 -11.19 7.16
C SER A 304 -6.91 -12.02 6.87
N ALA A 305 -6.78 -13.10 6.11
CA ALA A 305 -7.93 -13.86 5.62
C ALA A 305 -8.11 -15.23 6.25
N VAL A 306 -7.14 -15.70 7.03
CA VAL A 306 -7.24 -17.04 7.57
C VAL A 306 -8.27 -17.06 8.69
N LEU A 307 -9.42 -17.58 8.28
CA LEU A 307 -10.40 -18.39 9.01
C LEU A 307 -10.00 -18.65 10.47
N SER A 308 -10.78 -18.07 11.36
CA SER A 308 -11.04 -18.26 12.80
C SER A 308 -10.11 -19.07 13.72
N ASP A 309 -9.30 -20.01 13.23
CA ASP A 309 -8.67 -21.04 14.06
C ASP A 309 -7.17 -21.30 13.76
N GLN A 310 -6.55 -20.59 12.80
CA GLN A 310 -5.11 -20.73 12.53
C GLN A 310 -4.33 -19.45 12.84
N TYR A 311 -3.25 -19.60 13.61
CA TYR A 311 -2.33 -18.52 13.90
C TYR A 311 -1.18 -18.51 12.89
N TYR A 312 -0.86 -17.32 12.37
CA TYR A 312 0.39 -17.12 11.66
C TYR A 312 1.55 -17.14 12.66
N LYS A 313 2.71 -17.66 12.25
CA LYS A 313 3.92 -17.52 13.04
C LYS A 313 4.86 -16.54 12.33
N LEU A 314 5.33 -15.54 13.05
CA LEU A 314 6.39 -14.66 12.60
C LEU A 314 7.71 -15.23 13.12
N ARG A 315 8.49 -15.85 12.22
CA ARG A 315 9.86 -16.24 12.52
C ARG A 315 10.71 -14.98 12.51
N PHE A 316 11.66 -14.89 13.44
CA PHE A 316 12.68 -13.85 13.36
C PHE A 316 14.04 -14.38 13.74
N THR A 317 15.06 -13.83 13.09
CA THR A 317 16.47 -14.01 13.43
C THR A 317 17.02 -12.65 13.80
N ALA A 318 17.66 -12.54 14.94
CA ALA A 318 18.26 -11.29 15.38
C ALA A 318 19.74 -11.46 15.68
N LYS A 319 20.55 -10.52 15.19
CA LYS A 319 21.98 -10.45 15.45
C LYS A 319 22.28 -9.16 16.21
N LYS A 320 22.85 -9.29 17.40
CA LYS A 320 23.42 -8.13 18.11
C LYS A 320 24.75 -7.77 17.44
N ARG A 321 25.10 -6.48 17.36
CA ARG A 321 26.34 -5.98 16.74
C ARG A 321 27.63 -6.68 17.19
N GLU A 322 27.61 -7.36 18.34
CA GLU A 322 28.70 -8.20 18.84
C GLU A 322 28.17 -9.60 19.20
N ASN A 323 28.50 -10.58 18.35
CA ASN A 323 28.56 -12.03 18.54
C ASN A 323 27.42 -12.85 19.16
N THR A 324 26.28 -12.28 19.56
CA THR A 324 25.11 -13.09 19.96
C THR A 324 24.11 -13.19 18.82
N LEU A 325 24.02 -14.39 18.22
CA LEU A 325 22.90 -14.77 17.38
C LEU A 325 21.75 -15.18 18.31
N ILE A 326 20.60 -14.53 18.16
CA ILE A 326 19.34 -15.08 18.66
C ILE A 326 18.88 -16.05 17.58
N ASP A 327 18.85 -17.34 17.92
CA ASP A 327 18.37 -18.40 17.04
C ASP A 327 16.93 -18.16 16.58
N LYS A 328 16.47 -18.92 15.59
CA LYS A 328 15.13 -18.79 15.00
C LYS A 328 14.05 -18.94 16.08
N GLU A 329 13.42 -17.84 16.44
CA GLU A 329 12.30 -17.80 17.37
C GLU A 329 11.03 -17.43 16.63
N SER A 330 9.86 -17.75 17.20
CA SER A 330 8.56 -17.54 16.56
C SER A 330 7.59 -16.79 17.47
N ALA A 331 7.01 -15.71 16.95
CA ALA A 331 5.88 -15.02 17.58
C ALA A 331 4.57 -15.40 16.86
N TYR A 332 3.43 -15.32 17.53
CA TYR A 332 2.14 -15.55 16.89
C TYR A 332 1.59 -14.23 16.36
N VAL A 333 1.04 -14.26 15.15
CA VAL A 333 0.33 -13.15 14.54
C VAL A 333 -1.14 -13.55 14.50
N THR A 334 -1.92 -12.93 15.38
CA THR A 334 -3.39 -12.98 15.32
C THR A 334 -3.82 -12.02 14.23
N SER A 335 -4.71 -12.45 13.34
CA SER A 335 -5.02 -11.65 12.15
C SER A 335 -6.47 -11.80 11.73
N ASP A 336 -7.35 -11.07 12.43
CA ASP A 336 -8.75 -10.96 12.04
C ASP A 336 -8.97 -9.72 11.16
N TRP A 337 -9.54 -9.94 9.98
CA TRP A 337 -9.86 -8.87 9.02
C TRP A 337 -10.81 -7.82 9.61
N ASN A 338 -11.86 -8.27 10.31
CA ASN A 338 -12.90 -7.40 10.84
C ASN A 338 -12.36 -6.59 12.01
N GLU A 339 -11.55 -7.19 12.90
CA GLU A 339 -10.85 -6.45 13.97
C GLU A 339 -9.93 -5.37 13.38
N LEU A 340 -9.21 -5.65 12.28
CA LEU A 340 -8.34 -4.67 11.63
C LEU A 340 -9.14 -3.51 11.01
N VAL A 341 -10.23 -3.84 10.30
CA VAL A 341 -11.13 -2.82 9.71
C VAL A 341 -11.72 -1.94 10.81
N GLN A 342 -12.21 -2.53 11.89
CA GLN A 342 -12.77 -1.80 13.02
C GLN A 342 -11.73 -0.89 13.68
N ALA A 343 -10.52 -1.39 13.93
CA ALA A 343 -9.44 -0.60 14.52
C ALA A 343 -9.07 0.63 13.69
N ILE A 344 -9.12 0.53 12.35
CA ILE A 344 -8.88 1.69 11.46
C ILE A 344 -10.03 2.70 11.54
N GLN A 345 -11.28 2.24 11.63
CA GLN A 345 -12.43 3.13 11.83
C GLN A 345 -12.38 3.86 13.18
N ASP A 346 -11.96 3.17 14.23
CA ASP A 346 -11.79 3.77 15.55
C ASP A 346 -10.63 4.77 15.58
N PHE A 347 -9.50 4.43 14.92
CA PHE A 347 -8.39 5.36 14.72
C PHE A 347 -8.87 6.64 14.03
N LYS A 348 -9.69 6.52 12.99
CA LYS A 348 -10.23 7.67 12.25
C LYS A 348 -10.96 8.62 13.20
N LYS A 349 -11.91 8.10 13.98
CA LYS A 349 -12.66 8.90 14.97
C LYS A 349 -11.71 9.60 15.95
N MET A 350 -10.77 8.86 16.54
CA MET A 350 -9.81 9.38 17.51
C MET A 350 -8.90 10.47 16.92
N TYR A 351 -8.36 10.25 15.72
CA TYR A 351 -7.39 11.14 15.08
C TYR A 351 -7.98 12.54 14.85
N PHE A 352 -9.24 12.62 14.40
CA PHE A 352 -9.92 13.90 14.18
C PHE A 352 -10.42 14.55 15.47
N SER A 353 -10.92 13.77 16.44
CA SER A 353 -11.31 14.32 17.74
C SER A 353 -10.13 14.91 18.53
N SER A 354 -8.90 14.47 18.25
CA SER A 354 -7.68 14.92 18.94
C SER A 354 -7.00 16.13 18.26
N GLY A 355 -7.64 16.77 17.28
CA GLY A 355 -7.04 17.88 16.53
C GLY A 355 -5.95 17.43 15.55
N GLY A 356 -6.06 16.22 14.99
CA GLY A 356 -5.14 15.69 13.97
C GLY A 356 -5.14 16.49 12.66
N ASP A 357 -6.10 17.38 12.47
CA ASP A 357 -6.02 18.51 11.55
C ASP A 357 -5.43 19.72 12.27
N ASN A 358 -4.10 19.83 12.23
CA ASN A 358 -3.51 21.16 12.29
C ASN A 358 -3.86 21.87 10.97
N ASN A 359 -5.06 22.44 10.90
CA ASN A 359 -5.29 23.67 10.15
C ASN A 359 -4.36 24.75 10.74
N ALA A 360 -3.08 24.67 10.40
CA ALA A 360 -2.15 25.79 10.48
C ALA A 360 -2.07 26.39 9.07
N SER A 361 -3.19 26.96 8.63
CA SER A 361 -3.14 28.18 7.84
C SER A 361 -2.64 29.29 8.75
N ASN A 362 -1.36 29.62 8.58
CA ASN A 362 -0.80 30.95 8.80
C ASN A 362 0.24 31.18 7.71
#